data_AF-A0A3N9UZQ4-F1
#
_entry.id   AF-A0A3N9UZQ4-F1
#
_cell.length_a   1.000
_cell.length_b   1.000
_cell.length_c   1.000
_cell.angle_alpha   90.00
_cell.angle_beta   90.00
_cell.angle_gamma   90.00
#
_symmetry.space_group_name_H-M   'P 1'
#
loop_
_entity.id
_entity.type
_entity.pdbx_description
1 polymer ?
#
loop_
_entity_poly.entity_id
_entity_poly.type
_entity_poly.pdbx_seq_one_letter_code
_entity_poly.pdbx_strand_id
1 'polypeptide(L)' 'MTGYPLDKIYEEIAFIAYYFKWSFEEIVNMEHRDRRLWCERISGINKSLNNSEGQSSQSLSDMI' A
#
# COMPACT_ATOMS: atom_id res chain seq x y z
N MET A 1 24.12 3.20 -9.41
CA MET A 1 23.21 2.06 -9.21
C MET A 1 22.45 2.35 -7.92
N THR A 2 21.35 3.11 -8.02
CA THR A 2 20.51 3.44 -6.86
C THR A 2 19.68 2.21 -6.55
N GLY A 3 20.16 1.38 -5.61
CA GLY A 3 19.39 0.27 -5.08
C GLY A 3 18.07 0.80 -4.54
N TYR A 4 16.98 0.10 -4.83
CA TYR A 4 15.65 0.46 -4.32
C TYR A 4 15.76 0.57 -2.78
N PRO A 5 15.41 1.71 -2.17
CA PRO A 5 15.56 1.88 -0.73
C PRO A 5 14.68 0.84 -0.03
N LEU A 6 15.32 0.00 0.79
CA LEU A 6 14.66 -1.06 1.55
C LEU A 6 13.47 -0.53 2.36
N ASP A 7 13.60 0.69 2.88
CA ASP A 7 12.56 1.39 3.62
C ASP A 7 11.24 1.50 2.84
N LYS A 8 11.30 1.80 1.53
CA LYS A 8 10.11 1.88 0.67
C LYS A 8 9.43 0.53 0.49
N ILE A 9 10.19 -0.56 0.47
CA ILE A 9 9.61 -1.91 0.37
C ILE A 9 8.86 -2.25 1.66
N TYR A 10 9.45 -1.93 2.81
CA TYR A 10 8.79 -2.16 4.10
C TYR A 10 7.52 -1.31 4.26
N GLU A 11 7.52 -0.06 3.78
CA GLU A 11 6.34 0.80 3.73
C GLU A 11 5.23 0.19 2.85
N GLU A 12 5.56 -0.24 1.62
CA GLU A 12 4.61 -0.90 0.70
C GLU A 12 4.01 -2.16 1.35
N ILE A 13 4.84 -2.99 2.01
CA ILE A 13 4.39 -4.21 2.68
C ILE A 13 3.47 -3.89 3.86
N ALA A 14 3.84 -2.93 4.71
CA ALA A 14 3.04 -2.52 5.86
C ALA A 14 1.68 -1.97 5.42
N PHE A 15 1.65 -1.21 4.32
CA PHE A 15 0.42 -0.67 3.73
C PHE A 15 -0.52 -1.80 3.28
N ILE A 16 -0.01 -2.76 2.50
CA ILE A 16 -0.82 -3.90 2.04
C ILE A 16 -1.31 -4.75 3.22
N ALA A 17 -0.42 -5.05 4.18
CA ALA A 17 -0.77 -5.81 5.37
C ALA A 17 -1.84 -5.13 6.23
N TYR A 18 -1.83 -3.79 6.32
CA TYR A 18 -2.82 -3.04 7.09
C TYR A 18 -4.23 -3.20 6.52
N TYR A 19 -4.38 -3.08 5.20
CA TYR A 19 -5.68 -3.08 4.52
C TYR A 19 -6.21 -4.49 4.21
N PHE A 20 -5.38 -5.39 3.69
CA PHE A 20 -5.82 -6.73 3.29
C PHE A 20 -5.64 -7.79 4.38
N LYS A 21 -4.89 -7.47 5.44
CA LYS A 21 -4.53 -8.43 6.51
C LYS A 21 -3.83 -9.69 5.98
N TRP A 22 -3.19 -9.60 4.81
CA TRP A 22 -2.35 -10.67 4.28
C TRP A 22 -1.11 -10.87 5.13
N SER A 23 -0.58 -12.10 5.10
CA SER A 23 0.64 -12.41 5.83
C SER A 23 1.86 -11.73 5.19
N PHE A 24 2.82 -11.35 6.03
CA PHE A 24 4.06 -10.72 5.56
C PHE A 24 4.78 -11.57 4.50
N GLU A 25 4.80 -12.90 4.69
CA GLU A 25 5.42 -13.85 3.76
C GLU A 25 4.75 -13.83 2.37
N GLU A 26 3.42 -13.74 2.30
CA GLU A 26 2.72 -13.65 1.02
C GLU A 26 3.07 -12.35 0.29
N ILE A 27 3.17 -11.22 1.00
CA ILE A 27 3.43 -9.91 0.38
C ILE A 27 4.90 -9.77 -0.06
N VAL A 28 5.84 -10.33 0.71
CA VAL A 28 7.26 -10.34 0.35
C VAL A 28 7.52 -11.24 -0.86
N ASN A 29 6.80 -12.36 -0.97
CA ASN A 29 6.90 -13.27 -2.11
C ASN A 29 6.29 -12.72 -3.41
N MET A 30 5.51 -11.64 -3.37
CA MET A 30 5.00 -10.98 -4.57
C MET A 30 6.11 -10.28 -5.36
N GLU A 31 5.96 -10.18 -6.69
CA GLU A 31 6.84 -9.33 -7.47
C GLU A 31 6.66 -7.86 -7.08
N HIS A 32 7.74 -7.08 -7.24
CA HIS A 32 7.69 -5.62 -7.02
C HIS A 32 6.57 -4.93 -7.82
N ARG A 33 6.28 -5.42 -9.03
CA ARG A 33 5.20 -4.87 -9.87
C ARG A 33 3.83 -5.12 -9.25
N ASP A 34 3.62 -6.31 -8.70
CA ASP A 34 2.36 -6.68 -8.08
C ASP A 34 2.12 -5.88 -6.81
N ARG A 35 3.14 -5.69 -5.96
CA ARG A 35 3.02 -4.83 -4.77
C ARG A 35 2.61 -3.40 -5.12
N ARG A 36 3.19 -2.81 -6.17
CA ARG A 36 2.80 -1.47 -6.64
C ARG A 36 1.37 -1.45 -7.17
N LEU A 37 0.98 -2.45 -7.95
CA LEU A 37 -0.40 -2.58 -8.45
C LEU A 37 -1.40 -2.64 -7.29
N TRP A 38 -1.11 -3.43 -6.26
CA TRP A 38 -1.95 -3.52 -5.08
C TRP A 38 -2.04 -2.20 -4.33
N CYS A 39 -0.93 -1.47 -4.15
CA CYS A 39 -0.95 -0.14 -3.55
C CYS A 39 -1.85 0.85 -4.31
N GLU A 40 -1.80 0.86 -5.65
CA GLU A 40 -2.68 1.68 -6.49
C GLU A 40 -4.16 1.28 -6.34
N ARG A 41 -4.44 -0.03 -6.32
CA ARG A 41 -5.81 -0.55 -6.18
C ARG A 41 -6.40 -0.23 -4.80
N ILE A 42 -5.63 -0.38 -3.73
CA ILE A 42 -6.02 -0.01 -2.37
C ILE A 42 -6.31 1.50 -2.32
N SER A 43 -5.44 2.31 -2.90
CA SER A 43 -5.63 3.76 -2.96
C SER A 43 -6.89 4.16 -3.75
N GLY A 44 -7.21 3.44 -4.84
CA GLY A 44 -8.44 3.63 -5.60
C GLY A 44 -9.71 3.30 -4.80
N ILE A 45 -9.70 2.16 -4.09
CA ILE A 45 -10.80 1.76 -3.20
C ILE A 45 -10.97 2.78 -2.07
N ASN A 46 -9.88 3.21 -1.43
CA ASN A 46 -9.91 4.19 -0.36
C ASN A 46 -10.44 5.55 -0.84
N LYS A 47 -10.06 6.01 -2.04
CA LYS A 47 -10.62 7.23 -2.65
C LYS A 47 -12.10 7.12 -2.97
N SER A 48 -12.59 5.96 -3.38
CA SER A 48 -14.03 5.73 -3.59
C SER A 48 -14.80 5.74 -2.26
N LEU A 49 -14.26 5.12 -1.21
CA LEU A 49 -14.88 5.07 0.11
C LEU A 49 -14.90 6.46 0.78
N ASN A 50 -13.79 7.20 0.76
CA ASN A 50 -13.70 8.56 1.33
C ASN A 50 -14.54 9.62 0.58
N ASN A 51 -14.90 9.40 -0.69
CA ASN A 51 -15.87 10.28 -1.36
C ASN A 51 -17.31 10.05 -0.85
N SER A 52 -17.56 8.93 -0.18
CA SER A 52 -18.86 8.55 0.36
C SER A 52 -19.00 8.93 1.83
N GLU A 53 -17.89 8.98 2.56
CA GLU A 53 -17.85 9.21 4.01
C GLU A 53 -16.94 10.41 4.31
N GLY A 54 -17.57 11.53 4.70
CA GLY A 54 -16.87 12.78 4.98
C GLY A 54 -15.74 12.60 6.00
N GLN A 55 -14.53 12.93 5.56
CA GLN A 55 -13.34 13.34 6.32
C GLN A 55 -13.14 12.71 7.71
N SER A 56 -12.27 11.71 7.80
CA SER A 56 -11.22 11.63 8.86
C SER A 56 -10.52 10.28 8.82
N SER A 57 -9.55 10.10 7.93
CA SER A 57 -8.47 9.12 8.12
C SER A 57 -7.32 9.56 7.23
N GLN A 58 -6.29 10.09 7.88
CA GLN A 58 -5.10 10.65 7.26
C GLN A 58 -4.53 9.66 6.24
N SER A 59 -4.42 10.14 5.00
CA SER A 59 -3.90 9.43 3.84
C SER A 59 -2.40 9.17 4.02
N LEU A 60 -2.06 7.97 4.49
CA LEU A 60 -0.69 7.42 4.41
C LEU A 60 -0.26 7.16 2.95
N SER A 61 -1.21 7.17 2.01
CA SER A 61 -0.93 7.07 0.57
C SER A 61 -0.19 8.28 0.00
N ASP A 62 -0.14 9.43 0.68
CA ASP A 62 0.64 10.60 0.24
C ASP A 62 2.13 10.49 0.64
N MET A 63 2.53 9.42 1.34
CA MET A 63 3.87 9.27 1.92
C MET A 63 4.79 8.33 1.12
N ILE A 64 4.24 7.60 0.13
CA ILE A 64 5.00 6.69 -0.76
C ILE A 64 5.37 7.40 -2.06
#